data_AF-A0A1V6FIY0-F1
#
_entry.id   AF-A0A1V6FIY0-F1
#
_cell.length_a   1.000
_cell.length_b   1.000
_cell.length_c   1.000
_cell.angle_alpha   90.00
_cell.angle_beta   90.00
_cell.angle_gamma   90.00
#
_symmetry.space_group_name_H-M   'P 1'
#
loop_
_entity.id
_entity.type
_entity.pdbx_description
1 polymer ?
#
loop_
_entity_poly.entity_id
_entity_poly.type
_entity_poly.pdbx_seq_one_letter_code
_entity_poly.pdbx_strand_id
1 'polypeptide(L)'
;MPSLAETLKYAFVQSDSVGKAIVVVLAIFSAWAWMIIFSKASDMLRMRVACRKFSRVYARVKSPIGMGQQLDDLSGPLKAICAAGISELFDICHINKESQPLFYRHCRLPRLLSEKEIEKIRSTMNSQVNQQIVVLESDLGILGTLVTVSPFLGLFGTVWGVMATFIAISLQGRPDLSAIAPGISGALLTTVAGLLVAIPALVANNLYNNLVQTTSLEMDNFVTDFIASLQLEEAVQPITRPSTRENASAMAEG
;
A
#
# COMPACT_ATOMS: atom_id res chain seq x y z
N MET A 1 12.53 -38.21 -21.64
CA MET A 1 11.67 -37.88 -20.49
C MET A 1 10.52 -37.03 -21.02
N PRO A 2 9.26 -37.31 -20.66
CA PRO A 2 8.15 -36.47 -21.08
C PRO A 2 8.37 -35.03 -20.61
N SER A 3 7.93 -34.06 -21.40
CA SER A 3 7.96 -32.67 -21.00
C SER A 3 7.06 -32.46 -19.76
N LEU A 4 7.33 -31.40 -19.00
CA LEU A 4 6.52 -31.05 -17.82
C LEU A 4 5.04 -30.90 -18.20
N ALA A 5 4.77 -30.29 -19.36
CA ALA A 5 3.43 -30.15 -19.91
C ALA A 5 2.76 -31.50 -20.26
N GLU A 6 3.49 -32.47 -20.80
CA GLU A 6 2.97 -33.80 -21.11
C GLU A 6 2.64 -34.59 -19.84
N THR A 7 3.50 -34.50 -18.82
CA THR A 7 3.27 -35.13 -17.52
C THR A 7 2.02 -34.56 -16.84
N LEU A 8 1.85 -33.25 -16.87
CA LEU A 8 0.67 -32.57 -16.32
C LEU A 8 -0.60 -32.91 -17.10
N LYS A 9 -0.54 -32.93 -18.44
CA LYS A 9 -1.68 -33.32 -19.29
C LYS A 9 -2.11 -34.76 -19.02
N TYR A 10 -1.16 -35.68 -18.93
CA TYR A 10 -1.44 -37.09 -18.62
C TYR A 10 -2.14 -37.23 -17.27
N ALA A 11 -1.59 -36.62 -16.21
CA ALA A 11 -2.17 -36.64 -14.88
C ALA A 11 -3.57 -35.97 -14.84
N PHE A 12 -3.79 -34.91 -15.62
CA PHE A 12 -5.09 -34.25 -15.70
C PHE A 12 -6.14 -35.11 -16.39
N VAL A 13 -5.82 -35.71 -17.55
CA VAL A 13 -6.75 -36.57 -18.31
C VAL A 13 -7.20 -37.75 -17.47
N GLN A 14 -6.25 -38.34 -16.73
CA GLN A 14 -6.45 -39.53 -15.92
C GLN A 14 -7.10 -39.24 -14.55
N SER A 15 -7.10 -37.97 -14.11
CA SER A 15 -7.67 -37.57 -12.83
C SER A 15 -9.20 -37.69 -12.81
N ASP A 16 -9.72 -37.94 -11.62
CA ASP A 16 -11.15 -38.03 -11.35
C ASP A 16 -11.82 -36.64 -11.47
N SER A 17 -13.15 -36.62 -11.58
CA SER A 17 -13.91 -35.39 -11.87
C SER A 17 -13.67 -34.27 -10.85
N VAL A 18 -13.53 -34.63 -9.58
CA VAL A 18 -13.24 -33.68 -8.48
C VAL A 18 -11.82 -33.12 -8.59
N GLY A 19 -10.83 -33.95 -8.90
CA GLY A 19 -9.45 -33.51 -9.09
C GLY A 19 -9.33 -32.51 -10.24
N LYS A 20 -10.03 -32.78 -11.37
CA LYS A 20 -10.13 -31.85 -12.50
C LYS A 20 -10.73 -30.51 -12.08
N ALA A 21 -11.81 -30.51 -11.30
CA ALA A 21 -12.44 -29.29 -10.80
C ALA A 21 -11.48 -28.46 -9.93
N ILE A 22 -10.76 -29.10 -9.00
CA ILE A 22 -9.78 -28.43 -8.13
C ILE A 22 -8.68 -27.77 -8.96
N VAL A 23 -8.13 -28.49 -9.96
CA VAL A 23 -7.08 -27.94 -10.84
C VAL A 23 -7.60 -26.73 -11.64
N VAL A 24 -8.85 -26.76 -12.13
CA VAL A 24 -9.45 -25.62 -12.84
C VAL A 24 -9.62 -24.41 -11.92
N VAL A 25 -10.09 -24.61 -10.69
CA VAL A 25 -10.21 -23.53 -9.69
C VAL A 25 -8.83 -22.94 -9.38
N LEU A 26 -7.83 -23.78 -9.17
CA LEU A 26 -6.45 -23.33 -8.93
C LEU A 26 -5.87 -22.57 -10.13
N ALA A 27 -6.22 -22.95 -11.36
CA ALA A 27 -5.81 -22.21 -12.55
C ALA A 27 -6.42 -20.80 -12.59
N ILE A 28 -7.69 -20.65 -12.21
CA ILE A 28 -8.35 -19.34 -12.08
C ILE A 28 -7.65 -18.50 -11.00
N PHE A 29 -7.35 -19.10 -9.84
CA PHE A 29 -6.60 -18.42 -8.78
C PHE A 29 -5.20 -18.01 -9.22
N SER A 30 -4.53 -18.83 -10.03
CA SER A 30 -3.23 -18.48 -10.63
C SER A 30 -3.32 -17.25 -11.51
N ALA A 31 -4.28 -17.22 -12.44
CA ALA A 31 -4.49 -16.08 -13.33
C ALA A 31 -4.83 -14.81 -12.54
N TRP A 32 -5.66 -14.93 -11.51
CA TRP A 32 -6.03 -13.80 -10.65
C TRP A 32 -4.84 -13.28 -9.82
N ALA A 33 -4.04 -14.18 -9.25
CA ALA A 33 -2.81 -13.82 -8.54
C ALA A 33 -1.86 -13.04 -9.44
N TRP A 34 -1.58 -13.54 -10.65
CA TRP A 34 -0.70 -12.85 -11.60
C TRP A 34 -1.24 -11.48 -12.02
N MET A 35 -2.55 -11.35 -12.24
CA MET A 35 -3.18 -10.07 -12.54
C MET A 35 -2.92 -9.04 -11.42
N ILE A 36 -3.13 -9.43 -10.16
CA ILE A 36 -2.89 -8.56 -9.00
C ILE A 36 -1.40 -8.21 -8.90
N ILE A 37 -0.50 -9.20 -9.05
CA ILE A 37 0.96 -9.00 -9.01
C ILE A 37 1.41 -7.94 -10.02
N PHE A 38 0.99 -8.05 -11.29
CA PHE A 38 1.41 -7.10 -12.32
C PHE A 38 0.82 -5.70 -12.11
N SER A 39 -0.46 -5.61 -11.70
CA SER A 39 -1.09 -4.32 -11.39
C SER A 39 -0.35 -3.62 -10.25
N LYS A 40 -0.16 -4.33 -9.13
CA LYS A 40 0.45 -3.77 -7.92
C LYS A 40 1.93 -3.42 -8.11
N ALA A 41 2.66 -4.22 -8.89
CA ALA A 41 4.04 -3.91 -9.26
C ALA A 41 4.15 -2.55 -9.96
N SER A 42 3.24 -2.27 -10.90
CA SER A 42 3.23 -1.03 -11.66
C SER A 42 2.87 0.17 -10.79
N ASP A 43 1.88 0.01 -9.90
CA ASP A 43 1.46 1.07 -8.97
C ASP A 43 2.58 1.43 -7.98
N MET A 44 3.20 0.44 -7.36
CA MET A 44 4.27 0.68 -6.40
C MET A 44 5.53 1.25 -7.04
N LEU A 45 5.85 0.88 -8.28
CA LEU A 45 6.98 1.48 -8.98
C LEU A 45 6.72 2.96 -9.26
N ARG A 46 5.51 3.30 -9.73
CA ARG A 46 5.07 4.68 -9.95
C ARG A 46 5.12 5.50 -8.65
N MET A 47 4.62 4.94 -7.54
CA MET A 47 4.61 5.61 -6.24
C MET A 47 6.02 5.85 -5.71
N ARG A 48 6.91 4.87 -5.78
CA ARG A 48 8.31 5.04 -5.36
C ARG A 48 9.03 6.13 -6.14
N VAL A 49 8.84 6.18 -7.46
CA VAL A 49 9.41 7.24 -8.29
C VAL A 49 8.83 8.60 -7.91
N ALA A 50 7.53 8.68 -7.66
CA ALA A 50 6.84 9.89 -7.25
C ALA A 50 7.32 10.41 -5.89
N CYS A 51 7.42 9.54 -4.86
CA CYS A 51 7.97 9.90 -3.55
C CYS A 51 9.42 10.39 -3.65
N ARG A 52 10.27 9.71 -4.45
CA ARG A 52 11.66 10.15 -4.67
C ARG A 52 11.75 11.49 -5.41
N LYS A 53 10.83 11.79 -6.33
CA LYS A 53 10.76 13.09 -7.00
C LYS A 53 10.34 14.17 -6.01
N PHE A 54 9.30 13.89 -5.22
CA PHE A 54 8.79 14.79 -4.19
C PHE A 54 9.84 15.12 -3.13
N SER A 55 10.48 14.11 -2.54
CA SER A 55 11.51 14.30 -1.51
C SER A 55 12.70 15.15 -2.00
N ARG A 56 13.12 14.97 -3.27
CA ARG A 56 14.16 15.81 -3.89
C ARG A 56 13.75 17.27 -4.05
N VAL A 57 12.48 17.53 -4.36
CA VAL A 57 11.94 18.90 -4.45
C VAL A 57 11.82 19.52 -3.07
N TYR A 58 11.26 18.77 -2.11
CA TYR A 58 11.10 19.22 -0.73
C TYR A 58 12.43 19.59 -0.08
N ALA A 59 13.46 18.77 -0.27
CA ALA A 59 14.81 19.01 0.25
C ALA A 59 15.45 20.32 -0.28
N ARG A 60 15.00 20.84 -1.43
CA ARG A 60 15.48 22.11 -1.99
C ARG A 60 14.72 23.31 -1.46
N VAL A 61 13.40 23.20 -1.33
CA VAL A 61 12.54 24.31 -0.90
C VAL A 61 12.63 24.51 0.61
N LYS A 62 12.69 23.40 1.39
CA LYS A 62 12.72 23.38 2.87
C LYS A 62 11.68 24.28 3.55
N SER A 63 10.61 24.62 2.85
CA SER A 63 9.47 25.38 3.37
C SER A 63 8.19 24.68 2.97
N PRO A 64 7.31 24.38 3.94
CA PRO A 64 6.03 23.74 3.69
C PRO A 64 5.13 24.58 2.77
N ILE A 65 5.16 25.90 2.92
CA ILE A 65 4.32 26.83 2.14
C ILE A 65 4.88 27.01 0.73
N GLY A 66 6.20 27.13 0.58
CA GLY A 66 6.84 27.25 -0.73
C GLY A 66 6.57 26.06 -1.65
N MET A 67 6.25 24.89 -1.08
CA MET A 67 5.93 23.69 -1.85
C MET A 67 4.60 23.79 -2.60
N GLY A 68 3.68 24.65 -2.16
CA GLY A 68 2.36 24.80 -2.75
C GLY A 68 2.36 25.16 -4.24
N GLN A 69 3.35 25.97 -4.67
CA GLN A 69 3.52 26.35 -6.09
C GLN A 69 3.97 25.21 -7.00
N GLN A 70 4.59 24.17 -6.45
CA GLN A 70 5.16 23.05 -7.21
C GLN A 70 4.34 21.75 -7.05
N LEU A 71 3.23 21.79 -6.30
CA LEU A 71 2.36 20.63 -6.07
C LEU A 71 1.73 20.12 -7.37
N ASP A 72 1.44 20.99 -8.34
CA ASP A 72 0.80 20.59 -9.59
C ASP A 72 1.68 19.68 -10.46
N ASP A 73 3.01 19.89 -10.43
CA ASP A 73 4.01 19.08 -11.16
C ASP A 73 4.40 17.76 -10.46
N LEU A 74 3.86 17.56 -9.26
CA LEU A 74 4.11 16.40 -8.42
C LEU A 74 2.94 15.42 -8.48
N SER A 75 3.18 14.19 -8.03
CA SER A 75 2.18 13.11 -8.01
C SER A 75 2.48 12.20 -6.82
N GLY A 76 1.55 11.30 -6.52
CA GLY A 76 1.72 10.29 -5.48
C GLY A 76 1.25 10.73 -4.08
N PRO A 77 1.46 9.87 -3.07
CA PRO A 77 0.83 10.02 -1.75
C PRO A 77 1.32 11.24 -0.99
N LEU A 78 2.62 11.57 -1.09
CA LEU A 78 3.20 12.74 -0.43
C LEU A 78 2.60 14.07 -0.93
N LYS A 79 2.22 14.14 -2.22
CA LYS A 79 1.49 15.31 -2.75
C LYS A 79 0.15 15.47 -2.03
N ALA A 80 -0.62 14.40 -1.91
CA ALA A 80 -1.95 14.44 -1.28
C ALA A 80 -1.84 14.87 0.19
N ILE A 81 -0.87 14.32 0.92
CA ILE A 81 -0.61 14.66 2.32
C ILE A 81 -0.18 16.13 2.46
N CYS A 82 0.75 16.59 1.62
CA CYS A 82 1.21 17.98 1.64
C CYS A 82 0.09 18.97 1.28
N ALA A 83 -0.67 18.68 0.22
CA ALA A 83 -1.81 19.51 -0.20
C ALA A 83 -2.86 19.63 0.91
N ALA A 84 -3.16 18.54 1.63
CA ALA A 84 -4.09 18.58 2.76
C ALA A 84 -3.56 19.41 3.93
N GLY A 85 -2.27 19.28 4.27
CA GLY A 85 -1.64 20.10 5.30
C GLY A 85 -1.66 21.60 4.97
N ILE A 86 -1.35 21.95 3.71
CA ILE A 86 -1.40 23.33 3.23
C ILE A 86 -2.84 23.87 3.19
N SER A 87 -3.80 23.07 2.72
CA SER A 87 -5.22 23.47 2.69
C SER A 87 -5.73 23.75 4.10
N GLU A 88 -5.49 22.84 5.05
CA GLU A 88 -5.90 23.02 6.44
C GLU A 88 -5.25 24.26 7.07
N LEU A 89 -3.98 24.52 6.78
CA LEU A 89 -3.28 25.72 7.25
C LEU A 89 -3.95 27.00 6.73
N PHE A 90 -4.33 27.05 5.45
CA PHE A 90 -5.03 28.21 4.90
C PHE A 90 -6.45 28.35 5.41
N ASP A 91 -7.15 27.25 5.64
CA ASP A 91 -8.49 27.24 6.21
C ASP A 91 -8.49 27.79 7.65
N ILE A 92 -7.52 27.38 8.47
CA ILE A 92 -7.30 27.90 9.84
C ILE A 92 -6.91 29.39 9.83
N CYS A 93 -6.17 29.84 8.82
CA CYS A 93 -5.78 31.24 8.67
C CYS A 93 -6.87 32.10 8.00
N HIS A 94 -8.01 31.53 7.63
CA HIS A 94 -9.08 32.19 6.88
C HIS A 94 -8.58 32.89 5.60
N ILE A 95 -7.65 32.25 4.88
CA ILE A 95 -7.06 32.81 3.66
C ILE A 95 -7.90 32.41 2.45
N ASN A 96 -8.46 33.40 1.77
CA ASN A 96 -9.16 33.22 0.51
C ASN A 96 -8.23 32.61 -0.55
N LYS A 97 -8.79 31.75 -1.42
CA LYS A 97 -8.06 31.08 -2.51
C LYS A 97 -7.34 32.06 -3.44
N GLU A 98 -7.88 33.25 -3.65
CA GLU A 98 -7.27 34.31 -4.47
C GLU A 98 -5.99 34.90 -3.88
N SER A 99 -5.82 34.85 -2.55
CA SER A 99 -4.66 35.39 -1.85
C SER A 99 -3.55 34.34 -1.63
N GLN A 100 -3.86 33.05 -1.83
CA GLN A 100 -2.89 31.94 -1.66
C GLN A 100 -1.61 32.09 -2.50
N PRO A 101 -1.66 32.54 -3.78
CA PRO A 101 -0.44 32.75 -4.59
C PRO A 101 0.58 33.70 -3.96
N LEU A 102 0.13 34.68 -3.16
CA LEU A 102 1.01 35.61 -2.47
C LEU A 102 1.79 34.93 -1.34
N PHE A 103 1.15 34.07 -0.56
CA PHE A 103 1.81 33.35 0.53
C PHE A 103 2.80 32.31 0.01
N TYR A 104 2.47 31.64 -1.09
CA TYR A 104 3.41 30.72 -1.75
C TYR A 104 4.68 31.42 -2.24
N ARG A 105 4.57 32.66 -2.73
CA ARG A 105 5.73 33.42 -3.24
C ARG A 105 6.66 33.91 -2.14
N HIS A 106 6.12 34.21 -0.96
CA HIS A 106 6.91 34.73 0.15
C HIS A 106 7.43 33.63 1.08
N CYS A 107 7.00 32.37 0.92
CA CYS A 107 7.39 31.23 1.76
C CYS A 107 7.31 31.56 3.25
N ARG A 108 6.23 32.24 3.67
CA ARG A 108 6.07 32.69 5.05
C ARG A 108 4.68 32.36 5.56
N LEU A 109 4.68 31.94 6.83
CA LEU A 109 3.48 31.80 7.64
C LEU A 109 2.68 33.13 7.67
N PRO A 110 1.37 33.07 7.45
CA PRO A 110 0.50 34.26 7.55
C PRO A 110 0.46 34.87 8.95
N ARG A 111 0.54 34.01 9.97
CA ARG A 111 0.58 34.36 11.39
C ARG A 111 1.22 33.24 12.20
N LEU A 112 1.55 33.54 13.46
CA LEU A 112 1.91 32.54 14.47
C LEU A 112 0.70 31.60 14.70
N LEU A 113 0.97 30.30 14.79
CA LEU A 113 -0.04 29.25 14.96
C LEU A 113 -0.03 28.80 16.42
N SER A 114 -1.20 28.63 17.02
CA SER A 114 -1.29 28.01 18.35
C SER A 114 -0.92 26.53 18.27
N GLU A 115 -0.40 25.95 19.37
CA GLU A 115 -0.14 24.50 19.47
C GLU A 115 -1.35 23.67 19.05
N LYS A 116 -2.57 24.12 19.38
CA LYS A 116 -3.83 23.46 18.99
C LYS A 116 -4.07 23.47 17.48
N GLU A 117 -3.64 24.54 16.80
CA GLU A 117 -3.80 24.69 15.35
C GLU A 117 -2.79 23.82 14.60
N ILE A 118 -1.55 23.76 15.09
CA ILE A 118 -0.51 22.85 14.60
C ILE A 118 -0.97 21.40 14.74
N GLU A 119 -1.55 21.04 15.89
CA GLU A 119 -2.06 19.69 16.11
C GLU A 119 -3.25 19.35 15.20
N LYS A 120 -4.12 20.34 14.90
CA LYS A 120 -5.19 20.16 13.92
C LYS A 120 -4.62 19.85 12.53
N ILE A 121 -3.60 20.59 12.09
CA ILE A 121 -2.92 20.33 10.81
C ILE A 121 -2.30 18.93 10.80
N ARG A 122 -1.58 18.55 11.87
CA ARG A 122 -1.01 17.21 12.04
C ARG A 122 -2.08 16.13 11.93
N SER A 123 -3.22 16.32 12.60
CA SER A 123 -4.35 15.39 12.59
C SER A 123 -4.93 15.21 11.17
N THR A 124 -5.15 16.31 10.44
CA THR A 124 -5.61 16.26 9.04
C THR A 124 -4.62 15.53 8.14
N MET A 125 -3.32 15.80 8.29
CA MET A 125 -2.27 15.10 7.53
C MET A 125 -2.22 13.60 7.86
N ASN A 126 -2.27 13.22 9.15
CA ASN A 126 -2.30 11.82 9.56
C ASN A 126 -3.56 11.08 9.06
N SER A 127 -4.70 11.76 9.01
CA SER A 127 -5.91 11.21 8.39
C SER A 127 -5.68 10.88 6.91
N GLN A 128 -4.99 11.77 6.18
CA GLN A 128 -4.60 11.52 4.80
C GLN A 128 -3.59 10.38 4.66
N VAL A 129 -2.60 10.29 5.55
CA VAL A 129 -1.65 9.15 5.57
C VAL A 129 -2.42 7.83 5.68
N ASN A 130 -3.36 7.73 6.62
CA ASN A 130 -4.18 6.53 6.80
C ASN A 130 -5.01 6.20 5.55
N GLN A 131 -5.59 7.19 4.87
CA GLN A 131 -6.30 6.98 3.61
C GLN A 131 -5.37 6.42 2.52
N GLN A 132 -4.13 6.92 2.42
CA GLN A 132 -3.15 6.41 1.45
C GLN A 132 -2.70 4.98 1.78
N ILE A 133 -2.56 4.64 3.07
CA ILE A 133 -2.24 3.27 3.52
C ILE A 133 -3.35 2.29 3.10
N VAL A 134 -4.62 2.64 3.31
CA VAL A 134 -5.75 1.78 2.91
C VAL A 134 -5.72 1.51 1.39
N VAL A 135 -5.45 2.55 0.59
CA VAL A 135 -5.31 2.39 -0.87
C VAL A 135 -4.11 1.52 -1.22
N LEU A 136 -2.99 1.65 -0.51
CA LEU A 136 -1.80 0.82 -0.69
C LEU A 136 -2.03 -0.65 -0.33
N GLU A 137 -2.82 -0.94 0.69
CA GLU A 137 -3.12 -2.30 1.16
C GLU A 137 -4.21 -3.00 0.35
N SER A 138 -4.96 -2.25 -0.48
CA SER A 138 -5.95 -2.82 -1.39
C SER A 138 -5.38 -4.01 -2.18
N ASP A 139 -6.18 -5.05 -2.38
CA ASP A 139 -5.85 -6.30 -3.08
C ASP A 139 -4.80 -7.21 -2.41
N LEU A 140 -3.98 -6.70 -1.46
CA LEU A 140 -3.02 -7.53 -0.73
C LEU A 140 -3.72 -8.58 0.13
N GLY A 141 -4.90 -8.26 0.68
CA GLY A 141 -5.72 -9.22 1.43
C GLY A 141 -6.17 -10.42 0.59
N ILE A 142 -6.49 -10.19 -0.70
CA ILE A 142 -6.85 -11.28 -1.63
C ILE A 142 -5.62 -12.15 -1.88
N LEU A 143 -4.47 -11.54 -2.13
CA LEU A 143 -3.22 -12.26 -2.35
C LEU A 143 -2.83 -13.11 -1.13
N GLY A 144 -2.95 -12.55 0.08
CA GLY A 144 -2.78 -13.29 1.34
C GLY A 144 -3.77 -14.45 1.51
N THR A 145 -5.01 -14.30 1.04
CA THR A 145 -5.98 -15.40 1.03
C THR A 145 -5.59 -16.50 0.04
N LEU A 146 -5.09 -16.16 -1.15
CA LEU A 146 -4.64 -17.14 -2.14
C LEU A 146 -3.42 -17.94 -1.65
N VAL A 147 -2.53 -17.32 -0.87
CA VAL A 147 -1.39 -17.98 -0.22
C VAL A 147 -1.83 -19.11 0.70
N THR A 148 -2.90 -18.91 1.47
CA THR A 148 -3.38 -19.89 2.44
C THR A 148 -4.34 -20.91 1.83
N VAL A 149 -5.25 -20.48 0.96
CA VAL A 149 -6.30 -21.35 0.40
C VAL A 149 -5.75 -22.30 -0.67
N SER A 150 -4.81 -21.86 -1.52
CA SER A 150 -4.34 -22.68 -2.64
C SER A 150 -3.66 -23.99 -2.23
N PRO A 151 -2.76 -24.02 -1.22
CA PRO A 151 -2.19 -25.26 -0.70
C PRO A 151 -3.24 -26.18 -0.07
N PHE A 152 -4.23 -25.63 0.64
CA PHE A 152 -5.28 -26.43 1.25
C PHE A 152 -6.22 -27.06 0.21
N LEU A 153 -6.53 -26.36 -0.88
CA LEU A 153 -7.24 -26.96 -2.02
C LEU A 153 -6.43 -28.10 -2.65
N GLY A 154 -5.11 -27.94 -2.78
CA GLY A 154 -4.21 -29.00 -3.26
C GLY A 154 -4.15 -30.21 -2.32
N LEU A 155 -4.07 -29.98 -1.01
CA LEU A 155 -4.13 -31.03 0.01
C LEU A 155 -5.48 -31.75 -0.02
N PHE A 156 -6.58 -31.02 -0.08
CA PHE A 156 -7.92 -31.58 -0.23
C PHE A 156 -8.02 -32.49 -1.46
N GLY A 157 -7.47 -32.05 -2.60
CA GLY A 157 -7.43 -32.85 -3.81
C GLY A 157 -6.66 -34.16 -3.66
N THR A 158 -5.54 -34.16 -2.91
CA THR A 158 -4.84 -35.41 -2.61
C THR A 158 -5.62 -36.36 -1.72
N VAL A 159 -6.22 -35.85 -0.65
CA VAL A 159 -7.02 -36.67 0.27
C VAL A 159 -8.21 -37.28 -0.46
N TRP A 160 -8.87 -36.48 -1.30
CA TRP A 160 -9.98 -36.96 -2.12
C TRP A 160 -9.55 -38.03 -3.12
N GLY A 161 -8.48 -37.80 -3.89
CA GLY A 161 -8.03 -38.75 -4.90
C GLY A 161 -7.55 -40.07 -4.31
N VAL A 162 -6.87 -40.02 -3.16
CA VAL A 162 -6.48 -41.23 -2.41
C VAL A 162 -7.73 -41.98 -1.91
N MET A 163 -8.69 -41.28 -1.32
CA MET A 163 -9.96 -41.88 -0.86
C MET A 163 -10.72 -42.56 -2.02
N ALA A 164 -10.91 -41.86 -3.15
CA ALA A 164 -11.60 -42.39 -4.32
C ALA A 164 -10.91 -43.64 -4.86
N THR A 165 -9.58 -43.66 -4.85
CA THR A 165 -8.78 -44.81 -5.28
C THR A 165 -8.99 -46.01 -4.35
N PHE A 166 -8.96 -45.83 -3.03
CA PHE A 166 -9.21 -46.92 -2.08
C PHE A 166 -10.64 -47.47 -2.16
N ILE A 167 -11.63 -46.61 -2.39
CA ILE A 167 -13.02 -47.05 -2.61
C ILE A 167 -13.09 -47.93 -3.87
N ALA A 168 -12.48 -47.52 -4.98
CA ALA A 168 -12.47 -48.31 -6.21
C ALA A 168 -11.83 -49.70 -6.04
N ILE A 169 -10.73 -49.81 -5.29
CA ILE A 169 -10.10 -51.11 -4.96
C ILE A 169 -11.05 -51.98 -4.14
N SER A 170 -11.71 -51.39 -3.13
CA SER A 170 -12.62 -52.12 -2.24
C SER A 170 -13.80 -52.74 -3.00
N LEU A 171 -14.31 -52.05 -4.02
CA LEU A 171 -15.40 -52.52 -4.89
C LEU A 171 -14.96 -53.62 -5.87
N GLN A 172 -13.71 -53.58 -6.34
CA GLN A 172 -13.17 -54.61 -7.27
C GLN A 172 -12.74 -55.90 -6.55
N GLY A 173 -12.50 -55.84 -5.24
CA GLY A 173 -12.16 -57.01 -4.41
C GLY A 173 -10.79 -57.64 -4.69
N ARG A 174 -9.99 -57.05 -5.59
CA ARG A 174 -8.61 -57.47 -5.90
C ARG A 174 -7.68 -56.25 -5.91
N PRO A 175 -6.56 -56.27 -5.17
CA PRO A 175 -5.57 -55.19 -5.26
C PRO A 175 -4.82 -55.28 -6.59
N ASP A 176 -4.98 -54.28 -7.46
CA ASP A 176 -4.17 -54.08 -8.67
C ASP A 176 -3.49 -52.71 -8.63
N LEU A 177 -2.16 -52.69 -8.56
CA LEU A 177 -1.38 -51.44 -8.55
C LEU A 177 -1.58 -50.61 -9.82
N SER A 178 -1.83 -51.26 -10.96
CA SER A 178 -2.01 -50.57 -12.25
C SER A 178 -3.29 -49.75 -12.26
N ALA A 179 -4.32 -50.19 -11.52
CA ALA A 179 -5.58 -49.48 -11.36
C ALA A 179 -5.46 -48.26 -10.42
N ILE A 180 -4.44 -48.23 -9.56
CA ILE A 180 -4.24 -47.22 -8.50
C ILE A 180 -3.41 -46.03 -9.00
N ALA A 181 -2.39 -46.30 -9.84
CA ALA A 181 -1.46 -45.29 -10.32
C ALA A 181 -2.13 -44.04 -10.95
N PRO A 182 -3.17 -44.18 -11.80
CA PRO A 182 -4.06 -43.10 -12.23
C PRO A 182 -4.53 -42.13 -11.14
N GLY A 183 -5.19 -42.64 -10.10
CA GLY A 183 -5.83 -41.83 -9.06
C GLY A 183 -4.83 -41.13 -8.16
N ILE A 184 -3.72 -41.80 -7.84
CA ILE A 184 -2.63 -41.20 -7.06
C ILE A 184 -1.91 -40.11 -7.87
N SER A 185 -1.66 -40.32 -9.16
CA SER A 185 -1.04 -39.31 -10.02
C SER A 185 -1.91 -38.04 -10.12
N GLY A 186 -3.23 -38.21 -10.31
CA GLY A 186 -4.19 -37.12 -10.31
C GLY A 186 -4.26 -36.38 -8.96
N ALA A 187 -4.20 -37.13 -7.84
CA ALA A 187 -4.09 -36.55 -6.50
C ALA A 187 -2.84 -35.67 -6.37
N LEU A 188 -1.65 -36.19 -6.69
CA LEU A 188 -0.39 -35.45 -6.57
C LEU A 188 -0.36 -34.18 -7.44
N LEU A 189 -0.99 -34.23 -8.63
CA LEU A 189 -1.14 -33.07 -9.51
C LEU A 189 -1.84 -31.90 -8.79
N THR A 190 -2.90 -32.16 -8.01
CA THR A 190 -3.65 -31.09 -7.33
C THR A 190 -2.78 -30.34 -6.31
N THR A 191 -1.91 -31.05 -5.58
CA THR A 191 -0.98 -30.41 -4.63
C THR A 191 0.10 -29.61 -5.34
N VAL A 192 0.70 -30.16 -6.40
CA VAL A 192 1.68 -29.42 -7.21
C VAL A 192 1.06 -28.15 -7.77
N ALA A 193 -0.17 -28.23 -8.30
CA ALA A 193 -0.90 -27.07 -8.79
C ALA A 193 -1.14 -26.03 -7.67
N GLY A 194 -1.54 -26.47 -6.47
CA GLY A 194 -1.76 -25.59 -5.32
C GLY A 194 -0.50 -24.83 -4.90
N LEU A 195 0.65 -25.51 -4.89
CA LEU A 195 1.95 -24.91 -4.58
C LEU A 195 2.41 -23.93 -5.67
N LEU A 196 2.18 -24.24 -6.94
CA LEU A 196 2.52 -23.34 -8.05
C LEU A 196 1.75 -22.01 -8.00
N VAL A 197 0.56 -21.99 -7.39
CA VAL A 197 -0.19 -20.75 -7.14
C VAL A 197 0.30 -20.06 -5.86
N ALA A 198 0.49 -20.81 -4.78
CA ALA A 198 0.80 -20.26 -3.47
C ALA A 198 2.19 -19.62 -3.39
N ILE A 199 3.21 -20.23 -4.02
CA ILE A 199 4.60 -19.76 -3.91
C ILE A 199 4.78 -18.35 -4.51
N PRO A 200 4.37 -18.07 -5.77
CA PRO A 200 4.47 -16.72 -6.32
C PRO A 200 3.63 -15.70 -5.54
N ALA A 201 2.41 -16.09 -5.12
CA ALA A 201 1.54 -15.23 -4.33
C ALA A 201 2.18 -14.87 -2.98
N LEU A 202 2.86 -15.81 -2.33
CA LEU A 202 3.53 -15.61 -1.04
C LEU A 202 4.69 -14.62 -1.17
N VAL A 203 5.54 -14.82 -2.18
CA VAL A 203 6.68 -13.94 -2.44
C VAL A 203 6.18 -12.52 -2.71
N ALA A 204 5.19 -12.37 -3.60
CA ALA A 204 4.64 -11.05 -3.92
C ALA A 204 3.96 -10.39 -2.72
N ASN A 205 3.14 -11.12 -1.95
CA ASN A 205 2.49 -10.59 -0.75
C ASN A 205 3.50 -10.08 0.28
N ASN A 206 4.56 -10.86 0.55
CA ASN A 206 5.60 -10.46 1.50
C ASN A 206 6.37 -9.24 1.00
N LEU A 207 6.74 -9.20 -0.28
CA LEU A 207 7.41 -8.04 -0.86
C LEU A 207 6.53 -6.79 -0.75
N TYR A 208 5.25 -6.89 -1.11
CA TYR A 208 4.36 -5.75 -1.11
C TYR A 208 4.03 -5.24 0.30
N ASN A 209 3.82 -6.12 1.28
CA ASN A 209 3.63 -5.71 2.67
C ASN A 209 4.83 -4.92 3.23
N ASN A 210 6.06 -5.38 2.97
CA ASN A 210 7.27 -4.65 3.37
C ASN A 210 7.35 -3.27 2.70
N LEU A 211 6.90 -3.18 1.45
CA LEU A 211 6.91 -1.95 0.67
C LEU A 211 5.87 -0.95 1.15
N VAL A 212 4.67 -1.41 1.51
CA VAL A 212 3.64 -0.60 2.15
C VAL A 212 4.16 -0.06 3.48
N GLN A 213 4.73 -0.89 4.34
CA GLN A 213 5.31 -0.46 5.62
C GLN A 213 6.39 0.60 5.45
N THR A 214 7.33 0.39 4.52
CA THR A 214 8.40 1.37 4.24
C THR A 214 7.80 2.70 3.76
N THR A 215 6.79 2.64 2.88
CA THR A 215 6.13 3.85 2.35
C THR A 215 5.32 4.56 3.44
N SER A 216 4.67 3.82 4.34
CA SER A 216 3.99 4.38 5.51
C SER A 216 4.94 5.20 6.37
N LEU A 217 6.10 4.62 6.72
CA LEU A 217 7.11 5.31 7.50
C LEU A 217 7.64 6.57 6.79
N GLU A 218 7.83 6.52 5.47
CA GLU A 218 8.19 7.72 4.68
C GLU A 218 7.12 8.82 4.77
N MET A 219 5.83 8.45 4.74
CA MET A 219 4.72 9.39 4.88
C MET A 219 4.67 9.99 6.30
N ASP A 220 4.82 9.18 7.34
CA ASP A 220 4.81 9.63 8.75
C ASP A 220 5.99 10.56 9.06
N ASN A 221 7.18 10.22 8.55
CA ASN A 221 8.37 11.08 8.65
C ASN A 221 8.13 12.42 7.94
N PHE A 222 7.50 12.41 6.77
CA PHE A 222 7.16 13.64 6.07
C PHE A 222 6.21 14.53 6.87
N VAL A 223 5.17 13.98 7.51
CA VAL A 223 4.29 14.76 8.40
C VAL A 223 5.11 15.39 9.53
N THR A 224 5.99 14.61 10.15
CA THR A 224 6.85 15.10 11.25
C THR A 224 7.77 16.23 10.79
N ASP A 225 8.44 16.08 9.66
CA ASP A 225 9.32 17.09 9.07
C ASP A 225 8.54 18.36 8.68
N PHE A 226 7.32 18.21 8.17
CA PHE A 226 6.45 19.32 7.80
C PHE A 226 6.07 20.15 9.04
N ILE A 227 5.61 19.49 10.12
CA ILE A 227 5.25 20.16 11.36
C ILE A 227 6.47 20.81 12.02
N ALA A 228 7.61 20.13 12.05
CA ALA A 228 8.86 20.71 12.57
C ALA A 228 9.28 21.96 11.79
N SER A 229 9.11 21.95 10.46
CA SER A 229 9.41 23.11 9.62
C SER A 229 8.48 24.29 9.92
N LEU A 230 7.19 24.05 10.18
CA LEU A 230 6.24 25.10 10.60
C LEU A 230 6.65 25.73 11.94
N GLN A 231 7.03 24.91 12.91
CA GLN A 231 7.49 25.39 14.23
C GLN A 231 8.80 26.19 14.15
N LEU A 232 9.72 25.80 13.26
CA LEU A 232 10.95 26.54 13.01
C LEU A 232 10.69 27.89 12.33
N GLU A 233 9.78 27.95 11.36
CA GLU A 233 9.36 29.22 10.74
C GLU A 233 8.69 30.15 11.78
N GLU A 234 7.99 29.59 12.77
CA GLU A 234 7.42 30.34 13.90
C GLU A 234 8.52 30.97 14.77
N ALA A 235 9.56 30.21 15.11
CA ALA A 235 10.68 30.68 15.95
C ALA A 235 11.52 31.80 15.29
N VAL A 236 11.49 31.90 13.95
CA VAL A 236 12.21 32.92 13.18
C VAL A 236 11.44 34.24 13.10
N GLN A 237 10.15 34.29 13.43
CA GLN A 237 9.43 35.57 13.59
C GLN A 237 9.85 36.22 14.92
N PRO A 238 10.64 37.31 14.92
CA PRO A 238 10.99 37.95 16.17
C PRO A 238 9.72 38.54 16.75
N ILE A 239 9.49 38.27 18.03
CA ILE A 239 8.51 38.93 18.88
C ILE A 239 8.70 40.44 18.76
N THR A 240 8.03 41.11 17.81
CA THR A 240 7.78 42.55 17.91
C THR A 240 6.67 42.72 18.93
N ARG A 241 7.04 42.61 20.22
CA ARG A 241 6.29 43.29 21.26
C ARG A 241 6.25 44.77 20.85
N PRO A 242 5.07 45.42 20.76
CA PRO A 242 5.03 46.86 20.61
C PRO A 242 5.83 47.45 21.76
N SER A 243 6.84 48.26 21.43
CA SER A 243 7.54 49.07 22.41
C SER A 243 6.52 49.96 23.10
N THR A 244 6.25 49.72 24.39
CA THR A 244 5.68 50.73 25.27
C THR A 244 6.74 51.83 25.49
N ARG A 245 7.06 52.56 24.42
CA ARG A 245 7.68 53.88 24.47
C ARG A 245 6.54 54.88 24.38
N GLU A 246 5.81 54.99 25.48
CA GLU A 246 4.94 56.13 25.74
C GLU A 246 5.10 56.54 27.21
N ASN A 247 6.35 56.75 27.61
CA ASN A 247 6.66 57.71 28.66
C ASN A 247 6.95 59.04 27.96
N ALA A 248 5.94 59.86 27.65
CA ALA A 248 6.19 61.23 27.19
C ALA A 248 5.03 62.24 27.32
N SER A 249 3.76 61.86 27.46
CA SER A 249 2.64 62.81 27.33
C SER A 249 1.89 63.20 28.62
N ALA A 250 2.18 62.61 29.80
CA ALA A 250 1.48 62.97 31.05
C ALA A 250 2.38 63.56 32.15
N MET A 251 3.56 64.09 31.79
CA MET A 251 4.29 65.10 32.58
C MET A 251 4.02 66.53 32.07
N ALA A 252 3.01 66.73 31.20
CA ALA A 252 2.77 68.02 30.52
C ALA A 252 1.35 68.58 30.64
N GLU A 253 0.41 67.95 31.34
CA GLU A 253 -0.91 68.53 31.60
C GLU A 253 -1.37 68.25 33.04
N GLY A 254 -1.51 69.33 33.84
CA GLY A 254 -2.43 69.42 34.98
C GLY A 254 -1.87 69.26 36.37
#